data_AF-A0A7W5B643-F1
#
_entry.id   AF-A0A7W5B643-F1
#
_cell.length_a   1.000
_cell.length_b   1.000
_cell.length_c   1.000
_cell.angle_alpha   90.00
_cell.angle_beta   90.00
_cell.angle_gamma   90.00
#
_symmetry.space_group_name_H-M   'P 1'
#
loop_
_entity.id
_entity.type
_entity.pdbx_description
1 polymer ?
#
loop_
_entity_poly.entity_id
_entity_poly.type
_entity_poly.pdbx_seq_one_letter_code
_entity_poly.pdbx_strand_id
1 'polypeptide(L)' 'MLTTEMKRQIFLRLRDENYQASLRLEGLVPDKTDANQSTVKPTVATPKTTYVR' A
#
# COMPACT_ATOMS: atom_id res chain seq x y z
N MET A 1 -3.22 23.48 -20.87
CA MET A 1 -4.14 22.62 -20.10
C MET A 1 -3.70 21.18 -20.31
N LEU A 2 -3.63 20.35 -19.27
CA LEU A 2 -3.30 18.92 -19.44
C LEU A 2 -4.48 18.16 -20.05
N THR A 3 -4.20 17.29 -21.02
CA THR A 3 -5.20 16.38 -21.58
C THR A 3 -5.57 15.29 -20.58
N THR A 4 -6.75 14.68 -20.76
CA THR A 4 -7.21 13.57 -19.92
C THR A 4 -6.21 12.41 -19.91
N GLU A 5 -5.60 12.12 -21.06
CA GLU A 5 -4.60 11.05 -21.18
C GLU A 5 -3.32 11.37 -20.41
N MET A 6 -2.83 12.62 -20.49
CA MET A 6 -1.66 13.04 -19.71
C MET A 6 -1.94 12.95 -18.20
N LYS A 7 -3.15 13.32 -17.75
CA LYS A 7 -3.53 13.17 -16.34
C LYS A 7 -3.57 11.71 -15.90
N ARG A 8 -4.08 10.82 -16.76
CA ARG A 8 -4.11 9.37 -16.51
C ARG A 8 -2.71 8.79 -16.36
N GLN A 9 -1.79 9.17 -17.23
CA GLN A 9 -0.39 8.72 -17.17
C GLN A 9 0.31 9.18 -15.89
N ILE A 10 0.11 10.44 -15.49
CA ILE A 10 0.65 10.97 -14.23
C ILE A 10 0.09 10.22 -13.03
N PHE A 11 -1.22 10.00 -13.00
CA PHE A 11 -1.85 9.23 -11.92
C PHE A 11 -1.29 7.82 -11.82
N LEU A 12 -1.22 7.09 -12.93
CA LEU A 12 -0.70 5.72 -12.94
C LEU A 12 0.75 5.63 -12.47
N ARG A 13 1.57 6.65 -12.78
CA ARG A 13 2.96 6.71 -12.34
C ARG A 13 3.09 6.95 -10.83
N LEU A 14 2.25 7.80 -10.26
CA LEU A 14 2.40 8.28 -8.88
C LEU A 14 1.51 7.57 -7.87
N ARG A 15 0.51 6.80 -8.31
CA ARG A 15 -0.50 6.21 -7.40
C ARG A 15 0.11 5.35 -6.29
N ASP A 16 1.13 4.55 -6.62
CA ASP A 16 1.70 3.58 -5.69
C ASP A 16 2.62 4.30 -4.68
N GLU A 17 3.42 5.26 -5.16
CA GLU A 17 4.24 6.13 -4.31
C GLU A 17 3.39 6.98 -3.36
N ASN A 18 2.31 7.57 -3.87
CA ASN A 18 1.38 8.36 -3.07
C ASN A 18 0.68 7.50 -2.02
N TYR A 19 0.23 6.29 -2.39
CA TYR A 19 -0.38 5.37 -1.44
C TYR A 19 0.59 5.00 -0.30
N GLN A 20 1.82 4.65 -0.64
CA GLN A 20 2.88 4.33 0.32
C GLN A 20 3.22 5.52 1.23
N ALA A 21 3.28 6.74 0.65
CA ALA A 21 3.49 7.96 1.41
C ALA A 21 2.32 8.26 2.35
N SER A 22 1.07 8.08 1.91
CA SER A 22 -0.13 8.24 2.74
C SER A 22 -0.11 7.28 3.93
N LEU A 23 0.23 6.01 3.72
CA LEU A 23 0.36 5.06 4.83
C LEU A 23 1.39 5.52 5.86
N ARG A 24 2.56 6.01 5.40
CA ARG A 24 3.60 6.52 6.31
C ARG A 24 3.14 7.74 7.12
N LEU A 25 2.36 8.63 6.51
CA LEU A 25 1.77 9.78 7.23
C LEU A 25 0.79 9.33 8.32
N GLU A 26 0.08 8.23 8.10
CA GLU A 26 -0.82 7.62 9.08
C GLU A 26 -0.06 6.75 10.12
N GLY A 27 1.28 6.71 10.05
CA GLY A 27 2.11 5.90 10.95
C GLY A 27 2.07 4.39 10.64
N LEU A 28 1.44 4.01 9.52
CA LEU A 28 1.46 2.65 9.01
C LEU A 28 2.75 2.51 8.20
N VAL A 29 3.65 1.63 8.65
CA VAL A 29 4.82 1.23 7.86
C VAL A 29 4.40 0.07 6.97
N PRO A 30 4.11 0.29 5.68
CA PRO A 30 3.97 -0.82 4.75
C PRO A 30 5.31 -1.55 4.70
N ASP A 31 5.26 -2.86 4.99
CA ASP A 31 6.40 -3.74 4.71
C ASP A 31 6.81 -3.53 3.25
N LYS A 32 8.10 -3.33 3.02
CA LYS A 32 8.63 -3.23 1.65
C LYS A 32 8.30 -4.55 0.96
N THR A 33 7.24 -4.58 0.17
CA THR A 33 7.02 -5.62 -0.82
C THR A 33 8.12 -5.45 -1.86
N ASP A 34 9.26 -6.07 -1.60
CA ASP A 34 10.28 -6.29 -2.61
C ASP A 34 9.61 -6.99 -3.79
N ALA A 35 9.65 -6.35 -4.95
CA ALA A 35 9.04 -6.84 -6.20
C ALA A 35 9.66 -8.15 -6.73
N ASN A 36 10.42 -8.88 -5.89
CA ASN A 36 10.97 -10.21 -6.15
C ASN A 36 10.40 -11.31 -5.24
N GLN A 37 9.48 -11.01 -4.32
CA GLN A 37 8.87 -12.06 -3.52
C GLN A 37 7.60 -12.57 -4.19
N SER A 38 7.80 -13.58 -5.05
CA SER A 38 6.80 -14.59 -5.38
C SER A 38 6.30 -15.23 -4.07
N THR A 39 5.32 -14.61 -3.43
CA THR A 39 4.36 -15.29 -2.56
C THR A 39 3.21 -14.34 -2.25
N VAL A 40 2.09 -14.57 -2.94
CA VAL A 40 0.77 -14.25 -2.41
C VAL A 40 0.67 -14.91 -1.03
N LYS A 41 0.71 -14.11 0.04
CA LYS A 41 0.14 -14.50 1.33
C LYS A 41 -0.97 -13.52 1.64
N PRO A 42 -2.22 -13.99 1.85
CA PRO A 42 -3.25 -13.11 2.35
C PRO A 42 -2.89 -12.81 3.81
N THR A 43 -2.54 -11.57 4.09
CA THR A 43 -2.45 -11.09 5.48
C THR A 43 -3.88 -11.04 6.02
N VAL A 44 -4.33 -12.17 6.56
CA VAL A 44 -5.54 -12.25 7.38
C VAL A 44 -5.25 -11.41 8.62
N ALA A 45 -5.98 -10.31 8.78
CA ALA A 45 -6.01 -9.54 10.01
C ALA A 45 -6.60 -10.41 11.12
N THR A 46 -5.74 -11.08 11.90
CA THR A 46 -6.16 -11.74 13.14
C THR A 46 -6.25 -10.70 14.26
N PRO A 47 -7.43 -10.43 14.84
CA PRO A 47 -7.53 -9.62 16.04
C PRO A 47 -6.94 -10.38 17.23
N LYS A 48 -6.05 -9.74 17.99
CA LYS A 48 -5.48 -10.28 19.23
C LYS A 48 -6.57 -10.30 20.32
N THR A 49 -7.03 -11.47 20.73
CA THR A 49 -7.81 -11.63 21.96
C THR A 49 -7.00 -12.48 22.93
N THR A 50 -6.36 -11.82 23.88
CA THR A 50 -5.76 -12.46 25.05
C THR A 50 -6.89 -12.95 25.95
N TYR A 51 -7.03 -14.26 26.13
CA TYR A 51 -7.87 -14.84 27.19
C TYR A 51 -6.99 -15.23 28.37
N VAL A 52 -7.20 -14.59 29.51
CA VAL A 52 -6.65 -14.97 30.81
C VAL A 52 -7.74 -15.76 31.53
N ARG A 53 -7.48 -17.04 31.83
CA ARG A 53 -8.05 -17.72 32.99
C ARG A 53 -7.17 -18.90 33.40
#